data_AF-A6HB45-F1
#
_entry.id   AF-A6HB45-F1
#
_cell.length_a   1.000
_cell.length_b   1.000
_cell.length_c   1.000
_cell.angle_alpha   90.00
_cell.angle_beta   90.00
_cell.angle_gamma   90.00
#
_symmetry.space_group_name_H-M   'P 1'
#
loop_
_entity.id
_entity.type
_entity.pdbx_description
1 polymer ?
#
loop_
_entity_poly.entity_id
_entity_poly.type
_entity_poly.pdbx_seq_one_letter_code
_entity_poly.pdbx_strand_id
1 'polypeptide(L)' 'MVNEAALALEYGASCEDVARVCHAHPTLSEAFREANLAASFGKPINF' A
#
# COMPACT_ATOMS: atom_id res chain seq x y z
N MET A 1 -7.61 -1.52 -4.20
CA MET A 1 -7.63 -2.64 -3.22
C MET A 1 -7.41 -4.01 -3.87
N VAL A 2 -8.37 -4.91 -4.09
CA VAL A 2 -7.99 -6.29 -4.52
C VAL A 2 -7.32 -6.36 -5.89
N ASN A 3 -7.82 -5.59 -6.87
CA ASN A 3 -7.20 -5.54 -8.21
C ASN A 3 -5.81 -4.91 -8.19
N GLU A 4 -5.61 -3.94 -7.31
CA GLU A 4 -4.32 -3.27 -7.12
C GLU A 4 -3.31 -4.20 -6.43
N ALA A 5 -3.75 -4.98 -5.44
CA ALA A 5 -2.93 -6.02 -4.83
C ALA A 5 -2.57 -7.12 -5.83
N ALA A 6 -3.52 -7.53 -6.69
CA ALA A 6 -3.25 -8.47 -7.77
C ALA A 6 -2.20 -7.94 -8.75
N LEU A 7 -2.33 -6.67 -9.16
CA LEU A 7 -1.33 -6.00 -10.02
C LEU A 7 0.04 -5.92 -9.35
N ALA A 8 0.10 -5.57 -8.06
CA ALA A 8 1.34 -5.53 -7.30
C ALA A 8 2.01 -6.91 -7.23
N LEU A 9 1.24 -7.99 -7.02
CA LEU A 9 1.75 -9.36 -7.03
C LEU A 9 2.26 -9.77 -8.41
N GLU A 10 1.57 -9.41 -9.49
CA GLU A 10 1.97 -9.75 -10.86
C GLU A 10 3.25 -9.03 -11.29
N TYR A 11 3.45 -7.79 -10.84
CA TYR A 11 4.70 -7.06 -11.02
C TYR A 11 5.81 -7.46 -10.03
N GLY A 12 5.52 -8.37 -9.07
CA GLY A 12 6.47 -8.74 -8.02
C GLY A 12 6.88 -7.55 -7.13
N ALA A 13 5.98 -6.59 -6.95
CA ALA A 13 6.22 -5.37 -6.18
C ALA A 13 6.46 -5.71 -4.71
N SER A 14 7.39 -4.98 -4.09
CA SER A 14 7.61 -5.03 -2.65
C SER A 14 6.53 -4.23 -1.90
N CYS A 15 6.40 -4.46 -0.58
CA CYS A 15 5.52 -3.63 0.24
C CYS A 15 5.95 -2.15 0.24
N GLU A 16 7.25 -1.87 0.11
CA GLU A 16 7.75 -0.50 -0.02
C GLU A 16 7.19 0.19 -1.27
N ASP A 17 7.14 -0.52 -2.40
CA ASP A 17 6.65 0.02 -3.66
C ASP A 17 5.19 0.48 -3.53
N VAL A 18 4.33 -0.38 -2.97
CA VAL A 18 2.91 -0.05 -2.74
C VAL A 18 2.76 1.08 -1.73
N ALA A 19 3.56 1.10 -0.66
CA ALA A 19 3.53 2.15 0.36
C ALA A 19 3.89 3.54 -0.20
N ARG A 20 4.74 3.59 -1.23
CA ARG A 20 5.21 4.82 -1.89
C ARG A 20 4.28 5.32 -3.02
N VAL A 21 3.27 4.54 -3.41
CA VAL A 21 2.25 5.02 -4.38
C VAL A 21 1.41 6.14 -3.77
N CYS A 22 1.22 7.23 -4.52
CA CYS A 22 0.27 8.28 -4.16
C CYS A 22 -1.16 7.76 -4.29
N HIS A 23 -1.77 7.47 -3.16
CA HIS A 23 -3.18 7.10 -3.07
C HIS A 23 -4.03 8.37 -2.99
N ALA A 24 -5.13 8.40 -3.76
CA ALA A 24 -6.03 9.54 -3.72
C ALA A 24 -6.64 9.69 -2.31
N HIS A 25 -6.70 10.92 -1.82
CA HIS A 25 -7.34 11.24 -0.54
C HIS A 25 -8.69 11.93 -0.77
N PRO A 26 -9.78 11.57 -0.06
CA PRO A 26 -9.91 10.46 0.90
C PRO A 26 -10.44 9.17 0.24
N THR A 27 -9.73 8.04 0.37
CA THR A 27 -10.16 6.74 -0.17
C THR A 27 -9.78 5.55 0.72
N LEU A 28 -10.53 4.45 0.60
CA LEU A 28 -10.23 3.19 1.30
C LEU A 28 -8.86 2.58 0.91
N SER A 29 -8.36 2.90 -0.29
CA SER A 29 -7.06 2.41 -0.72
C SER A 29 -5.91 3.00 0.09
N GLU A 30 -6.10 4.13 0.78
CA GLU A 30 -5.10 4.64 1.73
C GLU A 30 -4.83 3.65 2.87
N ALA A 31 -5.83 2.88 3.33
CA ALA A 31 -5.61 1.84 4.33
C ALA A 31 -4.70 0.71 3.81
N PHE A 32 -4.79 0.39 2.51
CA PHE A 32 -3.90 -0.56 1.86
C PHE A 32 -2.47 -0.03 1.77
N ARG A 33 -2.29 1.26 1.45
CA ARG A 33 -1.00 1.95 1.52
C ARG A 33 -0.38 1.89 2.92
N GLU A 34 -1.15 2.22 3.95
CA GLU A 34 -0.68 2.25 5.35
C GLU A 34 -0.31 0.85 5.86
N ALA A 35 -1.07 -0.19 5.48
CA ALA A 35 -0.71 -1.58 5.81
C ALA A 35 0.63 -2.01 5.19
N ASN A 36 0.86 -1.63 3.92
CA ASN A 36 2.14 -1.89 3.25
C ASN A 36 3.29 -1.07 3.86
N LEU A 37 3.01 0.17 4.28
CA LEU A 37 3.98 1.00 4.99
C LEU A 37 4.38 0.37 6.33
N ALA A 38 3.40 -0.17 7.08
CA ALA A 38 3.66 -0.90 8.31
C ALA A 38 4.50 -2.17 8.06
N ALA A 39 4.22 -2.92 6.99
CA ALA A 39 4.98 -4.12 6.64
C ALA A 39 6.44 -3.81 6.25
N SER A 40 6.67 -2.70 5.55
CA SER A 40 8.01 -2.33 5.06
C SER A 40 8.84 -1.54 6.09
N PHE A 41 8.22 -0.63 6.84
CA PHE A 41 8.91 0.31 7.74
C PHE A 41 8.58 0.10 9.22
N GLY A 42 7.73 -0.89 9.53
CA GLY A 42 7.37 -1.26 10.91
C GLY A 42 6.29 -0.38 11.55
N LYS A 43 5.94 0.78 10.97
CA LYS A 43 4.91 1.69 11.49
C LYS A 43 4.13 2.36 10.36
N PRO A 44 2.79 2.39 10.42
CA PRO A 44 1.96 3.27 9.59
C PRO A 44 2.01 4.72 10.10
N ILE A 45 1.54 5.68 9.29
CA ILE A 45 1.39 7.09 9.66
C ILE A 45 0.05 7.33 10.36
N ASN A 46 -1.03 6.76 9.83
CA ASN A 46 -2.39 6.98 10.35
C ASN A 46 -3.06 5.65 10.68
N PHE A 47 -2.90 5.19 11.92
CA PHE A 47 -3.49 3.94 12.43
C PHE A 47 -4.10 4.13 13.82
#